data_AF-A0A1S3PS13-F1
#
_entry.id   AF-A0A1S3PS13-F1
#
_cell.length_a   1.000
_cell.length_b   1.000
_cell.length_c   1.000
_cell.angle_alpha   90.00
_cell.angle_beta   90.00
_cell.angle_gamma   90.00
#
_symmetry.space_group_name_H-M   'P 1'
#
loop_
_entity.id
_entity.type
_entity.pdbx_description
1 polymer ?
#
loop_
_entity_poly.entity_id
_entity_poly.type
_entity_poly.pdbx_seq_one_letter_code
_entity_poly.pdbx_strand_id
1 'polypeptide(L)'
;MKGLRQEDLVNQDVITELRKEFSMTFNHFYMVVTDTDMRFKQSYEVPIAMKAVFDYVDTFTSRIREMEQQKRDGVACKKEDKPRSLENFLSRFRWRRRLFVISAPNDEEWAYQQQLHALTSQACNLGLRHISILKLVGMEAVDQGGVLELYPINGSATVEREGLSATLVKDIRNYFQISPEYFSMLLVGKDGNVKSWYPSPMWSMAIIYDLVDSMQLRRQEMAIQQSLGMRCPEDEYGGYGYHHHGYDGYQDGYHQGYGY
;
A
#
# COMPACT_ATOMS: atom_id res chain seq x y z
N MET A 1 5.81 -1.13 16.93
CA MET A 1 7.02 -1.68 17.61
C MET A 1 7.02 -1.16 19.04
N LYS A 2 6.80 -2.00 20.05
CA LYS A 2 6.98 -1.57 21.45
C LYS A 2 8.47 -1.29 21.67
N GLY A 3 8.82 -0.06 22.07
CA GLY A 3 10.20 0.27 22.45
C GLY A 3 10.69 -0.57 23.62
N LEU A 4 12.00 -0.63 23.82
CA LEU A 4 12.61 -1.29 24.98
C LEU A 4 12.05 -0.68 26.27
N ARG A 5 11.63 -1.51 27.22
CA ARG A 5 11.16 -1.03 28.53
C ARG A 5 12.37 -0.72 29.39
N GLN A 6 12.22 0.14 30.39
CA GLN A 6 13.31 0.51 31.32
C GLN A 6 13.94 -0.71 32.00
N GLU A 7 13.12 -1.73 32.27
CA GLU A 7 13.50 -3.03 32.83
C GLU A 7 14.36 -3.91 31.88
N ASP A 8 14.28 -3.67 30.57
CA ASP A 8 15.07 -4.38 29.56
C ASP A 8 16.47 -3.74 29.36
N LEU A 9 16.70 -2.53 29.92
CA LEU A 9 17.97 -1.81 29.82
C LEU A 9 18.96 -2.25 30.90
N VAL A 10 19.56 -3.41 30.68
CA VAL A 10 20.57 -3.97 31.59
C VAL A 10 21.86 -3.13 31.52
N ASN A 11 22.34 -2.66 32.68
CA ASN A 11 23.64 -2.00 32.90
C ASN A 11 23.90 -0.76 32.02
N GLN A 12 23.40 0.39 32.47
CA GLN A 12 23.54 1.70 31.82
C GLN A 12 25.00 2.13 31.61
N ASP A 13 25.90 1.74 32.52
CA ASP A 13 27.32 2.10 32.42
C ASP A 13 27.96 1.41 31.21
N VAL A 14 27.69 0.11 31.03
CA VAL A 14 28.17 -0.66 29.87
C VAL A 14 27.59 -0.12 28.56
N ILE A 15 26.30 0.25 28.56
CA ILE A 15 25.67 0.86 27.38
C ILE A 15 26.37 2.18 27.04
N THR A 16 26.66 3.01 28.04
CA THR A 16 27.33 4.30 27.85
C THR A 16 28.75 4.13 27.33
N GLU A 17 29.49 3.16 27.88
CA GLU A 17 30.84 2.82 27.41
C GLU A 17 30.83 2.29 25.98
N LEU A 18 29.94 1.37 25.63
CA LEU A 18 29.81 0.85 24.26
C LEU A 18 29.45 1.95 23.26
N ARG A 19 28.52 2.83 23.62
CA ARG A 19 28.17 3.97 22.78
C ARG A 19 29.36 4.89 22.56
N LYS A 20 30.16 5.14 23.61
CA LYS A 20 31.36 5.95 23.52
C LYS A 20 32.43 5.28 22.65
N GLU A 21 32.65 3.98 22.83
CA GLU A 21 33.63 3.20 22.07
C GLU A 21 33.34 3.23 20.57
N PHE A 22 32.07 3.04 20.19
CA PHE A 22 31.65 3.10 18.78
C PHE A 22 31.32 4.53 18.30
N SER A 23 31.71 5.56 19.06
CA SER A 23 31.49 6.97 18.73
C SER A 23 30.02 7.32 18.42
N MET A 24 29.08 6.61 19.04
CA MET A 24 27.64 6.86 19.01
C MET A 24 27.29 8.06 19.89
N THR A 25 27.85 9.22 19.55
CA THR A 25 27.81 10.45 20.35
C THR A 25 26.53 11.27 20.16
N PHE A 26 25.67 10.85 19.23
CA PHE A 26 24.47 11.59 18.89
C PHE A 26 23.20 11.01 19.54
N ASN A 27 22.25 11.91 19.85
CA ASN A 27 20.91 11.57 20.34
C ASN A 27 19.91 11.26 19.20
N HIS A 28 20.40 11.10 17.96
CA HIS A 28 19.60 10.67 16.81
C HIS A 28 19.90 9.20 16.47
N PHE A 29 19.18 8.66 15.48
CA PHE A 29 19.38 7.29 15.03
C PHE A 29 20.83 7.06 14.62
N TYR A 30 21.47 6.04 15.17
CA TYR A 30 22.81 5.66 14.76
C TYR A 30 22.93 4.14 14.84
N MET A 31 23.34 3.52 13.75
CA MET A 31 23.55 2.08 13.67
C MET A 31 25.00 1.81 13.30
N VAL A 32 25.65 0.89 14.01
CA VAL A 32 27.01 0.45 13.72
C VAL A 32 26.97 -1.04 13.42
N VAL A 33 27.66 -1.43 12.36
CA VAL A 33 27.90 -2.81 11.99
C VAL A 33 29.32 -3.16 12.42
N THR A 34 29.43 -4.18 13.27
CA THR A 34 30.70 -4.80 13.66
C THR A 34 30.75 -6.21 13.12
N ASP A 35 31.96 -6.76 13.07
CA ASP A 35 32.18 -8.19 12.86
C ASP A 35 32.12 -8.93 14.20
N THR A 36 32.31 -10.25 14.20
CA THR A 36 32.28 -11.10 15.40
C THR A 36 33.42 -10.80 16.38
N ASP A 37 34.50 -10.18 15.91
CA ASP A 37 35.61 -9.68 16.73
C ASP A 37 35.34 -8.28 17.33
N MET A 38 34.11 -7.78 17.19
CA MET A 38 33.66 -6.45 17.61
C MET A 38 34.40 -5.29 16.93
N ARG A 39 35.17 -5.55 15.87
CA ARG A 39 35.80 -4.46 15.11
C ARG A 39 34.75 -3.74 14.27
N PHE A 40 34.81 -2.42 14.31
CA PHE A 40 34.01 -1.53 13.50
C PHE A 40 34.17 -1.84 12.00
N LYS A 41 33.05 -1.90 11.26
CA LYS A 41 33.03 -2.05 9.79
C LYS A 41 32.36 -0.87 9.10
N GLN A 42 31.17 -0.48 9.54
CA GLN A 42 30.37 0.58 8.92
C GLN A 42 29.42 1.22 9.93
N SER A 43 29.07 2.50 9.73
CA SER A 43 27.98 3.17 10.45
C SER A 43 26.92 3.76 9.50
N TYR A 44 25.73 3.99 10.05
CA TYR A 44 24.59 4.61 9.38
C TYR A 44 23.91 5.59 10.34
N GLU A 45 23.79 6.84 9.91
CA GLU A 45 23.10 7.92 10.65
C GLU A 45 21.60 7.98 10.35
N VAL A 46 21.13 7.15 9.42
CA VAL A 46 19.72 7.01 9.05
C VAL A 46 19.33 5.54 8.97
N PRO A 47 18.05 5.18 9.22
CA PRO A 47 17.59 3.81 9.05
C PRO A 47 17.87 3.31 7.63
N ILE A 48 18.50 2.15 7.53
CA ILE A 48 18.79 1.47 6.27
C ILE A 48 18.06 0.13 6.22
N ALA A 49 17.64 -0.27 5.01
CA ALA A 49 17.02 -1.58 4.81
C ALA A 49 17.98 -2.70 5.23
N MET A 50 17.50 -3.63 6.05
CA MET A 50 18.30 -4.76 6.55
C MET A 50 18.90 -5.61 5.43
N LYS A 51 18.26 -5.67 4.26
CA LYS A 51 18.84 -6.33 3.09
C LYS A 51 20.23 -5.77 2.73
N ALA A 52 20.38 -4.44 2.71
CA ALA A 52 21.66 -3.82 2.39
C ALA A 52 22.71 -4.09 3.47
N VAL A 53 22.29 -4.14 4.74
CA VAL A 53 23.17 -4.54 5.85
C VAL A 53 23.65 -5.98 5.68
N PHE A 54 22.75 -6.91 5.36
CA PHE A 54 23.10 -8.31 5.12
C PHE A 54 23.99 -8.49 3.89
N ASP A 55 23.68 -7.80 2.79
CA ASP A 55 24.52 -7.81 1.59
C ASP A 55 25.96 -7.35 1.91
N TYR A 56 26.13 -6.37 2.81
CA TYR A 56 27.44 -5.93 3.28
C TYR A 56 28.11 -6.94 4.22
N VAL A 57 27.38 -7.50 5.19
CA VAL A 57 27.88 -8.52 6.12
C VAL A 57 28.36 -9.77 5.37
N ASP A 58 27.67 -10.17 4.30
CA ASP A 58 28.06 -11.30 3.45
C ASP A 58 29.38 -11.08 2.69
N THR A 59 29.94 -9.86 2.72
CA THR A 59 31.30 -9.58 2.23
C THR A 59 32.40 -9.86 3.26
N PHE A 60 32.06 -10.11 4.52
CA PHE A 60 33.07 -10.27 5.58
C PHE A 60 33.76 -11.63 5.48
N THR A 61 35.07 -11.67 5.69
CA THR A 61 35.85 -12.92 5.66
C THR A 61 35.35 -13.95 6.68
N SER A 62 34.93 -13.50 7.86
CA SER A 62 34.29 -14.32 8.89
C SER A 62 32.98 -14.93 8.39
N ARG A 63 32.12 -14.10 7.79
CA ARG A 63 30.82 -14.49 7.26
C ARG A 63 30.95 -15.47 6.09
N ILE A 64 31.91 -15.26 5.19
CA ILE A 64 32.18 -16.18 4.07
C ILE A 64 32.52 -17.59 4.59
N ARG A 65 33.38 -17.70 5.61
CA ARG A 65 33.72 -19.00 6.24
C ARG A 65 32.50 -19.65 6.89
N GLU A 66 31.65 -18.85 7.53
CA GLU A 66 30.41 -19.33 8.13
C GLU A 66 29.44 -19.86 7.06
N MET A 67 29.28 -19.14 5.94
CA MET A 67 28.45 -19.58 4.81
C MET A 67 28.93 -20.90 4.21
N GLU A 68 30.24 -21.09 4.09
CA GLU A 68 30.81 -22.37 3.63
C GLU A 68 30.51 -23.51 4.60
N GLN A 69 30.61 -23.26 5.91
CA GLN A 69 30.26 -24.24 6.95
C GLN A 69 28.76 -24.56 6.93
N GLN A 70 27.89 -23.54 6.88
CA GLN A 70 26.44 -23.70 6.74
C GLN A 70 26.09 -24.54 5.50
N LYS A 71 26.78 -24.31 4.37
CA LYS A 71 26.62 -25.09 3.15
C LYS A 71 27.04 -26.55 3.33
N ARG A 72 28.14 -26.83 4.04
CA ARG A 72 28.57 -28.20 4.37
C ARG A 72 27.57 -28.90 5.28
N ASP A 73 27.04 -28.18 6.26
CA ASP A 73 26.11 -28.70 7.26
C ASP A 73 24.66 -28.77 6.75
N GLY A 74 24.41 -28.37 5.51
CA GLY A 74 23.07 -28.33 4.92
C GLY A 74 22.14 -27.32 5.61
N VAL A 75 22.69 -26.35 6.34
CA VAL A 75 21.96 -25.29 7.01
C VAL A 75 21.46 -24.31 5.95
N ALA A 76 20.25 -24.56 5.49
CA ALA A 76 19.49 -23.60 4.72
C ALA A 76 18.42 -23.01 5.62
N CYS A 77 18.25 -21.69 5.58
CA CYS A 77 16.98 -21.11 5.99
C CYS A 77 15.89 -21.81 5.19
N LYS A 78 14.86 -22.35 5.84
CA LYS A 78 13.67 -22.80 5.12
C LYS A 78 13.24 -21.62 4.27
N LYS A 79 13.31 -21.77 2.94
CA LYS A 79 12.59 -20.87 2.04
C LYS A 79 11.14 -21.10 2.38
N GLU A 80 10.59 -20.30 3.27
CA GLU A 80 9.14 -20.25 3.40
C GLU A 80 8.61 -19.96 1.99
N ASP A 81 7.61 -20.70 1.53
CA ASP A 81 6.94 -20.43 0.24
C ASP A 81 6.26 -19.02 0.19
N LYS A 82 6.49 -18.17 1.20
CA LYS A 82 5.95 -16.82 1.39
C LYS A 82 6.12 -15.84 0.22
N PRO A 83 7.28 -15.73 -0.48
CA PRO A 83 7.35 -14.80 -1.60
C PRO A 83 6.46 -15.25 -2.76
N ARG A 84 6.21 -16.56 -2.93
CA ARG A 84 5.34 -17.06 -3.99
C ARG A 84 3.87 -16.74 -3.72
N SER A 85 3.36 -16.87 -2.50
CA SER A 85 1.94 -16.60 -2.22
C SER A 85 1.58 -15.12 -2.39
N LEU A 86 2.38 -14.20 -1.83
CA LEU A 86 2.16 -12.76 -1.97
C LEU A 86 2.36 -12.29 -3.40
N GLU A 87 3.45 -12.70 -4.07
CA GLU A 87 3.73 -12.31 -5.45
C GLU A 87 2.66 -12.86 -6.40
N ASN A 88 2.24 -14.13 -6.22
CA ASN A 88 1.14 -14.70 -6.98
C ASN A 88 -0.15 -13.90 -6.77
N PHE A 89 -0.45 -13.50 -5.53
CA PHE A 89 -1.61 -12.67 -5.23
C PHE A 89 -1.54 -11.30 -5.94
N LEU A 90 -0.44 -10.54 -5.76
CA LEU A 90 -0.29 -9.20 -6.33
C LEU A 90 -0.18 -9.22 -7.87
N SER A 91 0.35 -10.29 -8.46
CA SER A 91 0.49 -10.44 -9.92
C SER A 91 -0.87 -10.42 -10.64
N ARG A 92 -1.97 -10.79 -9.97
CA ARG A 92 -3.34 -10.74 -10.51
C ARG A 92 -3.77 -9.33 -10.91
N PHE A 93 -3.18 -8.31 -10.29
CA PHE A 93 -3.55 -6.91 -10.47
C PHE A 93 -2.60 -6.14 -11.37
N ARG A 94 -1.30 -6.51 -11.39
CA ARG A 94 -0.33 -5.85 -12.26
C ARG A 94 -0.81 -5.82 -13.71
N TRP A 95 -0.77 -4.64 -14.31
CA TRP A 95 -1.23 -4.29 -15.66
C TRP A 95 -2.74 -4.45 -15.91
N ARG A 96 -3.50 -5.00 -14.96
CA ARG A 96 -4.94 -5.29 -15.12
C ARG A 96 -5.80 -4.31 -14.33
N ARG A 97 -5.50 -4.14 -13.04
CA ARG A 97 -6.33 -3.44 -12.05
C ARG A 97 -5.46 -2.61 -11.09
N ARG A 98 -6.05 -1.53 -10.59
CA ARG A 98 -5.49 -0.69 -9.52
C ARG A 98 -5.96 -1.28 -8.19
N LEU A 99 -5.14 -1.19 -7.14
CA LEU A 99 -5.55 -1.60 -5.80
C LEU A 99 -5.81 -0.35 -4.96
N PHE A 100 -6.96 -0.28 -4.31
CA PHE A 100 -7.24 0.66 -3.24
C PHE A 100 -7.25 -0.11 -1.93
N VAL A 101 -6.16 0.01 -1.18
CA VAL A 101 -5.96 -0.71 0.08
C VAL A 101 -6.47 0.15 1.21
N ILE A 102 -7.27 -0.43 2.10
CA ILE A 102 -7.80 0.18 3.32
C ILE A 102 -7.42 -0.74 4.48
N SER A 103 -6.60 -0.24 5.39
CA SER A 103 -6.13 -0.97 6.56
C SER A 103 -6.56 -0.26 7.83
N ALA A 104 -6.99 -1.01 8.82
CA ALA A 104 -7.35 -0.51 10.15
C ALA A 104 -6.94 -1.49 11.26
N PRO A 105 -6.84 -1.04 12.52
CA PRO A 105 -6.55 -1.91 13.66
C PRO A 105 -7.64 -2.96 13.89
N ASN A 106 -8.90 -2.61 13.68
CA ASN A 106 -10.07 -3.50 13.76
C ASN A 106 -11.18 -2.97 12.84
N ASP A 107 -12.29 -3.70 12.75
CA ASP A 107 -13.45 -3.34 11.93
C ASP A 107 -14.38 -2.31 12.58
N GLU A 108 -14.25 -2.03 13.87
CA GLU A 108 -15.03 -0.99 14.57
C GLU A 108 -14.40 0.41 14.50
N GLU A 109 -13.16 0.52 14.01
CA GLU A 109 -12.43 1.77 13.85
C GLU A 109 -13.28 2.81 13.07
N TRP A 110 -13.50 3.98 13.67
CA TRP A 110 -14.39 5.00 13.08
C TRP A 110 -13.96 5.38 11.66
N ALA A 111 -12.65 5.55 11.45
CA ALA A 111 -12.13 5.91 10.14
C ALA A 111 -12.40 4.84 9.09
N TYR A 112 -12.31 3.57 9.49
CA TYR A 112 -12.63 2.44 8.64
C TYR A 112 -14.12 2.44 8.24
N GLN A 113 -15.01 2.58 9.22
CA GLN A 113 -16.46 2.64 8.98
C GLN A 113 -16.86 3.82 8.10
N GLN A 114 -16.29 5.00 8.35
CA GLN A 114 -16.51 6.19 7.53
C GLN A 114 -16.09 5.96 6.08
N GLN A 115 -14.94 5.31 5.85
CA GLN A 115 -14.50 5.01 4.50
C GLN A 115 -15.40 3.98 3.82
N LEU A 116 -15.85 2.95 4.53
CA LEU A 116 -16.80 1.97 3.99
C LEU A 116 -18.11 2.64 3.57
N HIS A 117 -18.60 3.61 4.35
CA HIS A 117 -19.76 4.40 4.00
C HIS A 117 -19.53 5.20 2.69
N ALA A 118 -18.36 5.82 2.52
CA ALA A 118 -18.02 6.54 1.28
C ALA A 118 -17.91 5.64 0.04
N LEU A 119 -17.78 4.32 0.22
CA LEU A 119 -17.76 3.33 -0.86
C LEU A 119 -19.15 2.79 -1.22
N THR A 120 -20.17 3.06 -0.40
CA THR A 120 -21.55 2.68 -0.70
C THR A 120 -21.98 3.29 -2.04
N SER A 121 -22.66 2.48 -2.87
CA SER A 121 -23.12 2.86 -4.20
C SER A 121 -22.02 3.23 -5.22
N GLN A 122 -20.74 3.04 -4.90
CA GLN A 122 -19.63 3.36 -5.82
C GLN A 122 -19.21 2.21 -6.75
N ALA A 123 -19.93 1.08 -6.74
CA ALA A 123 -19.53 -0.14 -7.42
C ALA A 123 -19.25 0.06 -8.93
N CYS A 124 -20.13 0.78 -9.63
CA CYS A 124 -19.95 1.08 -11.05
C CYS A 124 -18.71 1.97 -11.28
N ASN A 125 -18.55 3.05 -10.51
CA ASN A 125 -17.43 3.99 -10.64
C ASN A 125 -16.08 3.31 -10.40
N LEU A 126 -16.02 2.40 -9.42
CA LEU A 126 -14.84 1.58 -9.13
C LEU A 126 -14.55 0.60 -10.26
N GLY A 127 -15.60 -0.06 -10.79
CA GLY A 127 -15.52 -1.00 -11.90
C GLY A 127 -14.96 -0.38 -13.18
N LEU A 128 -15.55 0.74 -13.64
CA LEU A 128 -15.08 1.47 -14.82
C LEU A 128 -13.64 1.96 -14.67
N ARG A 129 -13.19 2.28 -13.45
CA ARG A 129 -11.81 2.71 -13.17
C ARG A 129 -10.84 1.55 -12.92
N HIS A 130 -11.29 0.30 -13.10
CA HIS A 130 -10.53 -0.92 -12.84
C HIS A 130 -9.93 -0.94 -11.42
N ILE A 131 -10.66 -0.43 -10.43
CA ILE A 131 -10.24 -0.40 -9.04
C ILE A 131 -10.74 -1.67 -8.35
N SER A 132 -9.85 -2.31 -7.60
CA SER A 132 -10.14 -3.39 -6.66
C SER A 132 -9.87 -2.90 -5.25
N ILE A 133 -10.73 -3.25 -4.30
CA ILE A 133 -10.59 -2.80 -2.93
C ILE A 133 -10.05 -3.92 -2.07
N LEU A 134 -9.04 -3.61 -1.27
CA LEU A 134 -8.43 -4.54 -0.34
C LEU A 134 -8.63 -4.03 1.08
N LYS A 135 -9.49 -4.71 1.85
CA LYS A 135 -9.80 -4.36 3.24
C LYS A 135 -8.98 -5.24 4.18
N LEU A 136 -8.22 -4.64 5.09
CA LEU A 136 -7.31 -5.33 6.00
C LEU A 136 -7.57 -4.87 7.44
N VAL A 137 -7.92 -5.79 8.34
CA VAL A 137 -8.24 -5.50 9.75
C VAL A 137 -7.46 -6.42 10.70
N GLY A 138 -7.46 -6.10 11.99
CA GLY A 138 -6.81 -6.86 13.07
C GLY A 138 -5.37 -6.40 13.32
N MET A 139 -4.92 -6.39 14.57
CA MET A 139 -3.56 -5.98 14.93
C MET A 139 -2.61 -7.17 15.02
N GLU A 140 -3.06 -8.23 15.68
CA GLU A 140 -2.30 -9.43 15.97
C GLU A 140 -2.58 -10.53 14.94
N ALA A 141 -1.81 -11.61 14.98
CA ALA A 141 -1.97 -12.69 14.00
C ALA A 141 -3.32 -13.44 14.13
N VAL A 142 -3.96 -13.38 15.30
CA VAL A 142 -5.17 -14.15 15.63
C VAL A 142 -6.46 -13.46 15.19
N ASP A 143 -6.46 -12.13 15.12
CA ASP A 143 -7.57 -11.26 14.72
C ASP A 143 -7.37 -10.67 13.31
N GLN A 144 -6.21 -10.88 12.71
CA GLN A 144 -5.95 -10.44 11.35
C GLN A 144 -6.86 -11.12 10.33
N GLY A 145 -7.53 -10.30 9.54
CA GLY A 145 -8.43 -10.74 8.48
C GLY A 145 -8.47 -9.72 7.36
N GLY A 146 -8.88 -10.18 6.17
CA GLY A 146 -9.03 -9.28 5.05
C GLY A 146 -9.99 -9.79 3.99
N VAL A 147 -10.46 -8.87 3.17
CA VAL A 147 -11.36 -9.14 2.07
C VAL A 147 -10.90 -8.35 0.84
N LEU A 148 -10.78 -9.05 -0.28
CA LEU A 148 -10.64 -8.47 -1.60
C LEU A 148 -12.03 -8.33 -2.24
N GLU A 149 -12.34 -7.14 -2.74
CA GLU A 149 -13.54 -6.85 -3.52
C GLU A 149 -13.17 -6.50 -4.96
N LEU A 150 -13.72 -7.25 -5.91
CA LEU A 150 -13.54 -7.04 -7.34
C LEU A 150 -14.84 -6.50 -7.95
N TYR A 151 -14.72 -5.30 -8.53
CA TYR A 151 -15.81 -4.64 -9.22
C TYR A 151 -15.74 -4.97 -10.72
N PRO A 152 -16.87 -5.30 -11.36
CA PRO A 152 -16.91 -5.66 -12.77
C PRO A 152 -16.84 -4.41 -13.65
N ILE A 153 -16.22 -4.57 -14.82
CA ILE A 153 -15.92 -3.45 -15.74
C ILE A 153 -17.13 -3.10 -16.62
N ASN A 154 -18.14 -3.96 -16.66
CA ASN A 154 -19.36 -3.78 -17.45
C ASN A 154 -20.43 -2.90 -16.77
N GLY A 155 -20.09 -2.25 -15.65
CA GLY A 155 -21.02 -1.39 -14.90
C GLY A 155 -22.08 -2.14 -14.09
N SER A 156 -22.01 -3.47 -13.95
CA SER A 156 -22.93 -4.18 -13.06
C SER A 156 -22.60 -3.94 -11.58
N ALA A 157 -23.60 -4.09 -10.72
CA ALA A 157 -23.45 -3.93 -9.27
C ALA A 157 -22.95 -5.20 -8.55
N THR A 158 -22.69 -6.30 -9.28
CA THR A 158 -22.28 -7.57 -8.69
C THR A 158 -20.82 -7.54 -8.26
N VAL A 159 -20.55 -7.52 -6.96
CA VAL A 159 -19.20 -7.48 -6.40
C VAL A 159 -18.75 -8.91 -6.06
N GLU A 160 -17.61 -9.34 -6.63
CA GLU A 160 -16.97 -10.59 -6.24
C GLU A 160 -16.11 -10.36 -4.99
N ARG A 161 -16.24 -11.24 -4.00
CA ARG A 161 -15.54 -11.15 -2.71
C ARG A 161 -14.69 -12.38 -2.47
N GLU A 162 -13.44 -12.15 -2.07
CA GLU A 162 -12.48 -13.18 -1.72
C GLU A 162 -11.91 -12.90 -0.32
N GLY A 163 -12.02 -13.86 0.59
CA GLY A 163 -11.43 -13.77 1.92
C GLY A 163 -9.92 -13.98 1.88
N LEU A 164 -9.18 -13.28 2.73
CA LEU A 164 -7.72 -13.34 2.82
C LEU A 164 -7.31 -13.93 4.16
N SER A 165 -6.29 -14.79 4.15
CA SER A 165 -5.72 -15.34 5.37
C SER A 165 -4.98 -14.27 6.17
N ALA A 166 -4.91 -14.44 7.50
CA ALA A 166 -4.12 -13.58 8.38
C ALA A 166 -2.65 -13.44 7.91
N THR A 167 -2.07 -14.54 7.42
CA THR A 167 -0.72 -14.56 6.86
C THR A 167 -0.58 -13.65 5.64
N LEU A 168 -1.52 -13.71 4.70
CA LEU A 168 -1.50 -12.87 3.51
C LEU A 168 -1.75 -11.39 3.86
N VAL A 169 -2.65 -11.11 4.82
CA VAL A 169 -2.88 -9.76 5.34
C VAL A 169 -1.58 -9.16 5.91
N LYS A 170 -0.88 -9.94 6.75
CA LYS A 170 0.42 -9.55 7.30
C LYS A 170 1.45 -9.28 6.21
N ASP A 171 1.55 -10.18 5.23
CA ASP A 171 2.52 -10.07 4.14
C ASP A 171 2.24 -8.83 3.26
N ILE A 172 0.97 -8.54 2.98
CA ILE A 172 0.58 -7.34 2.24
C ILE A 172 0.93 -6.07 3.02
N ARG A 173 0.61 -6.01 4.32
CA ARG A 173 0.96 -4.87 5.17
C ARG A 173 2.48 -4.66 5.22
N ASN A 174 3.26 -5.72 5.37
CA ASN A 174 4.72 -5.63 5.36
C ASN A 174 5.25 -5.13 4.01
N TYR A 175 4.71 -5.63 2.89
CA TYR A 175 5.13 -5.24 1.55
C TYR A 175 4.92 -3.75 1.27
N PHE A 176 3.74 -3.22 1.64
CA PHE A 176 3.42 -1.81 1.48
C PHE A 176 3.84 -0.93 2.66
N GLN A 177 4.50 -1.50 3.68
CA GLN A 177 4.93 -0.79 4.90
C GLN A 177 3.77 -0.13 5.66
N ILE A 178 2.62 -0.82 5.70
CA ILE A 178 1.41 -0.37 6.41
C ILE A 178 1.48 -0.83 7.86
N SER A 179 1.39 0.10 8.80
CA SER A 179 1.26 -0.25 10.21
C SER A 179 -0.12 -0.84 10.50
N PRO A 180 -0.23 -1.92 11.29
CA PRO A 180 -1.51 -2.40 11.81
C PRO A 180 -2.07 -1.52 12.94
N GLU A 181 -1.25 -0.62 13.51
CA GLU A 181 -1.60 0.15 14.71
C GLU A 181 -2.52 1.35 14.43
N TYR A 182 -2.68 1.76 13.16
CA TYR A 182 -3.50 2.92 12.79
C TYR A 182 -4.21 2.72 11.45
N PHE A 183 -5.28 3.50 11.24
CA PHE A 183 -5.97 3.55 9.96
C PHE A 183 -5.07 4.11 8.84
N SER A 184 -5.08 3.47 7.68
CA SER A 184 -4.31 3.90 6.53
C SER A 184 -4.95 3.42 5.22
N MET A 185 -4.95 4.27 4.21
CA MET A 185 -5.31 3.89 2.84
C MET A 185 -4.23 4.19 1.83
N LEU A 186 -4.23 3.41 0.75
CA LEU A 186 -3.23 3.47 -0.30
C LEU A 186 -3.89 3.29 -1.64
N LEU A 187 -3.52 4.10 -2.61
CA LEU A 187 -3.81 3.83 -4.01
C LEU A 187 -2.56 3.27 -4.67
N VAL A 188 -2.66 2.07 -5.23
CA VAL A 188 -1.61 1.39 -5.99
C VAL A 188 -2.01 1.36 -7.45
N GLY A 189 -1.09 1.79 -8.31
CA GLY A 189 -1.29 1.82 -9.76
C GLY A 189 -1.27 0.41 -10.38
N LYS A 190 -1.63 0.34 -11.66
CA LYS A 190 -1.52 -0.91 -12.45
C LYS A 190 -0.07 -1.36 -12.62
N ASP A 191 0.90 -0.48 -12.45
CA ASP A 191 2.33 -0.80 -12.43
C ASP A 191 2.77 -1.46 -11.11
N GLY A 192 1.90 -1.53 -10.10
CA GLY A 192 2.21 -2.09 -8.79
C GLY A 192 2.85 -1.08 -7.83
N ASN A 193 3.08 0.16 -8.27
CA ASN A 193 3.66 1.21 -7.44
C ASN A 193 2.59 1.97 -6.65
N VAL A 194 2.89 2.35 -5.41
CA VAL A 194 2.04 3.25 -4.62
C VAL A 194 2.01 4.63 -5.28
N LYS A 195 0.81 5.17 -5.49
CA LYS A 195 0.57 6.49 -6.10
C LYS A 195 0.26 7.56 -5.07
N SER A 196 -0.41 7.18 -3.98
CA SER A 196 -0.79 8.10 -2.91
C SER A 196 -1.09 7.34 -1.63
N TRP A 197 -0.84 7.99 -0.50
CA TRP A 197 -1.11 7.49 0.86
C TRP A 197 -2.07 8.43 1.57
N TYR A 198 -3.02 7.88 2.32
CA TYR A 198 -4.03 8.65 3.06
C TYR A 198 -4.11 8.13 4.51
N PRO A 199 -3.66 8.91 5.50
CA PRO A 199 -3.72 8.52 6.91
C PRO A 199 -5.10 8.74 7.54
N SER A 200 -6.07 9.30 6.81
CA SER A 200 -7.41 9.64 7.29
C SER A 200 -8.47 9.26 6.24
N PRO A 201 -9.71 8.94 6.66
CA PRO A 201 -10.76 8.58 5.74
C PRO A 201 -11.21 9.82 4.95
N MET A 202 -11.92 9.58 3.85
CA MET A 202 -12.51 10.65 3.05
C MET A 202 -14.04 10.55 3.01
N TRP A 203 -14.68 11.71 2.93
CA TRP A 203 -16.14 11.83 2.77
C TRP A 203 -16.62 11.45 1.37
N SER A 204 -15.75 11.60 0.37
CA SER A 204 -16.05 11.35 -1.04
C SER A 204 -14.86 10.73 -1.74
N MET A 205 -15.15 9.81 -2.67
CA MET A 205 -14.16 9.18 -3.53
C MET A 205 -13.69 10.08 -4.69
N ALA A 206 -14.23 11.30 -4.84
CA ALA A 206 -13.89 12.21 -5.93
C ALA A 206 -12.37 12.43 -6.09
N ILE A 207 -11.65 12.64 -4.99
CA ILE A 207 -10.19 12.84 -5.01
C ILE A 207 -9.46 11.62 -5.59
N ILE A 208 -9.91 10.41 -5.24
CA ILE A 208 -9.35 9.17 -5.79
C ILE A 208 -9.65 9.06 -7.28
N TYR A 209 -10.86 9.43 -7.70
CA TYR A 209 -11.26 9.38 -9.10
C TYR A 209 -10.50 10.38 -9.95
N ASP A 210 -10.34 11.62 -9.48
CA ASP A 210 -9.56 12.65 -10.18
C ASP A 210 -8.09 12.23 -10.34
N LEU A 211 -7.49 11.70 -9.27
CA LEU A 211 -6.13 11.15 -9.34
C LEU A 211 -6.06 10.01 -10.35
N VAL A 212 -7.03 9.08 -10.33
CA VAL A 212 -7.02 7.95 -11.27
C VAL A 212 -7.21 8.40 -12.71
N ASP A 213 -8.16 9.30 -12.97
CA ASP A 213 -8.52 9.80 -14.30
C ASP A 213 -7.42 10.68 -14.90
N SER A 214 -6.56 11.28 -14.07
CA SER A 214 -5.37 11.99 -14.53
C SER A 214 -4.29 11.07 -15.13
N MET A 215 -4.26 9.78 -14.79
CA MET A 215 -3.19 8.86 -15.18
C MET A 215 -3.26 8.43 -16.65
N GLN A 216 -2.10 8.26 -17.29
CA GLN A 216 -1.99 7.97 -18.73
C GLN A 216 -2.79 6.73 -19.18
N LEU A 217 -2.61 5.59 -18.51
CA LEU A 217 -3.35 4.36 -18.85
C LEU A 217 -4.86 4.54 -18.72
N ARG A 218 -5.32 5.40 -17.79
CA ARG A 218 -6.75 5.65 -17.58
C ARG A 218 -7.37 6.44 -18.74
N ARG A 219 -6.63 7.36 -19.37
CA ARG A 219 -7.12 8.11 -20.54
C ARG A 219 -7.46 7.20 -21.72
N GLN A 220 -6.66 6.16 -21.95
CA GLN A 220 -6.92 5.16 -22.98
C GLN A 220 -8.18 4.33 -22.64
N GLU A 221 -8.33 3.93 -21.38
CA GLU A 221 -9.54 3.23 -20.91
C GLU A 221 -10.81 4.06 -21.11
N MET A 222 -10.76 5.37 -20.79
CA MET A 222 -11.90 6.28 -20.96
C MET A 222 -12.30 6.44 -22.42
N ALA A 223 -11.33 6.58 -23.34
CA ALA A 223 -11.61 6.67 -24.78
C ALA A 223 -12.34 5.42 -25.30
N ILE A 224 -11.93 4.23 -24.85
CA ILE A 224 -12.58 2.96 -25.18
C ILE A 224 -13.97 2.86 -24.52
N GLN A 225 -14.11 3.27 -23.26
CA GLN A 225 -15.40 3.29 -22.57
C GLN A 225 -16.41 4.20 -23.26
N GLN A 226 -15.96 5.37 -23.70
CA GLN A 226 -16.77 6.34 -24.43
C GLN A 226 -17.22 5.79 -25.78
N SER A 227 -16.34 5.13 -26.54
CA SER A 227 -16.72 4.52 -27.83
C SER A 227 -17.70 3.35 -27.68
N LEU A 228 -17.68 2.67 -26.53
CA LEU A 228 -18.60 1.59 -26.18
C LEU A 228 -19.86 2.06 -25.44
N GLY A 229 -20.02 3.37 -25.21
CA GLY A 229 -21.17 3.93 -24.47
C GLY A 229 -21.23 3.51 -22.99
N MET A 230 -20.13 3.01 -22.42
CA MET A 230 -20.08 2.58 -21.02
C MET A 230 -19.99 3.80 -20.09
N ARG A 231 -21.04 4.04 -19.31
CA ARG A 231 -21.09 5.09 -18.28
C ARG A 231 -21.86 4.58 -17.06
N CYS A 232 -21.50 5.09 -15.89
CA CYS A 232 -22.35 4.92 -14.71
C CYS A 232 -23.51 5.92 -14.77
N PRO A 233 -24.71 5.55 -14.31
CA PRO A 233 -25.77 6.52 -14.09
C PRO A 233 -25.27 7.58 -13.09
N GLU A 234 -25.62 8.84 -13.32
CA GLU A 234 -25.33 9.88 -12.33
C GLU A 234 -26.13 9.59 -11.06
N ASP A 235 -25.44 9.64 -9.92
CA ASP A 235 -26.11 9.58 -8.62
C ASP A 235 -26.98 10.85 -8.49
N GLU A 236 -28.31 10.67 -8.52
CA GLU A 236 -29.34 11.73 -8.43
C GLU A 236 -29.26 12.57 -7.14
N TYR A 237 -28.28 12.27 -6.25
CA TYR A 237 -28.04 12.91 -4.95
C TYR A 237 -26.64 13.54 -4.78
N GLY A 238 -25.80 13.57 -5.82
CA GLY A 238 -24.42 14.10 -5.75
C GLY A 238 -24.22 15.52 -6.28
N GLY A 239 -25.30 16.20 -6.69
CA GLY A 239 -25.26 17.50 -7.37
C GLY A 239 -24.90 18.69 -6.48
N TYR A 240 -23.67 18.75 -5.98
CA TYR A 240 -23.03 20.01 -5.60
C TYR A 240 -21.72 20.18 -6.38
N GLY A 241 -21.91 20.63 -7.62
CA GLY A 241 -21.06 21.59 -8.34
C GLY A 241 -19.58 21.29 -8.49
N TYR A 242 -19.19 20.83 -9.69
CA TYR A 242 -18.05 21.39 -10.42
C TYR A 242 -18.33 21.28 -11.92
N HIS A 243 -18.78 22.39 -12.52
CA HIS A 243 -18.83 22.54 -13.96
C HIS A 243 -17.41 22.53 -14.52
N HIS A 244 -17.00 21.41 -15.14
CA HIS A 244 -15.87 21.44 -16.05
C HIS A 244 -16.38 21.86 -17.43
N HIS A 245 -16.37 23.18 -17.68
CA HIS A 245 -16.49 23.69 -19.05
C HIS A 245 -15.29 23.17 -19.86
N GLY A 246 -15.60 22.36 -20.88
CA GLY A 246 -14.65 21.87 -21.87
C GLY A 246 -15.35 21.81 -23.22
N TYR A 247 -15.14 22.86 -24.00
CA TYR A 247 -15.38 23.05 -25.43
C TYR A 247 -15.79 21.79 -26.22
N ASP A 248 -16.99 21.83 -26.82
CA ASP A 248 -17.15 21.36 -28.18
C ASP A 248 -18.23 22.19 -28.90
N GLY A 249 -17.84 22.74 -30.04
CA GLY A 249 -18.62 23.69 -30.82
C GLY A 249 -19.75 23.03 -31.58
N TYR A 250 -20.87 23.73 -31.67
CA TYR A 250 -21.90 23.46 -32.67
C TYR A 250 -22.20 24.74 -33.44
N GLN A 251 -21.62 24.78 -34.63
CA GLN A 251 -22.08 25.53 -35.77
C GLN A 251 -23.23 24.72 -36.39
N ASP A 252 -24.46 25.23 -36.34
CA ASP A 252 -25.39 25.36 -37.48
C ASP A 252 -26.86 25.47 -37.06
N GLY A 253 -27.55 26.41 -37.73
CA GLY A 253 -28.97 26.37 -38.08
C GLY A 253 -30.00 26.47 -36.95
N TYR A 254 -30.73 27.59 -36.87
CA TYR A 254 -31.99 27.77 -37.62
C TYR A 254 -32.69 29.06 -37.17
N HIS A 255 -33.13 29.82 -38.17
CA HIS A 255 -34.08 30.91 -38.10
C HIS A 255 -35.30 30.61 -37.20
N GLN A 256 -35.66 31.54 -36.33
CA GLN A 256 -36.97 32.21 -36.40
C GLN A 256 -37.02 33.38 -35.42
N GLY A 257 -37.19 34.58 -35.97
CA GLY A 257 -37.47 35.77 -35.19
C GLY A 257 -38.94 35.86 -34.83
N TYR A 258 -39.22 36.51 -33.72
CA TYR A 258 -40.44 37.27 -33.51
C TYR A 258 -40.06 38.52 -32.72
N GLY A 259 -40.15 39.67 -33.39
CA GLY A 259 -40.50 40.91 -32.72
C GLY A 259 -42.02 40.97 -32.59
N TYR A 260 -42.50 41.41 -31.43
CA TYR A 260 -43.29 42.61 -31.21
C TYR A 260 -43.19 42.97 -29.73
#